data_AF-A0A6I1JB86-F1
#
_entry.id   AF-A0A6I1JB86-F1
#
_cell.length_a   1.000
_cell.length_b   1.000
_cell.length_c   1.000
_cell.angle_alpha   90.00
_cell.angle_beta   90.00
_cell.angle_gamma   90.00
#
_symmetry.space_group_name_H-M   'P 1'
#
loop_
_entity.id
_entity.type
_entity.pdbx_description
1 polymer ?
#
loop_
_entity_poly.entity_id
_entity_poly.type
_entity_poly.pdbx_seq_one_letter_code
_entity_poly.pdbx_strand_id
1 'polypeptide(L)' 'MSLKIRLARRGTKKRPFYQIVVADSRSPRDGRF' A
#
# COMPACT_ATOMS: atom_id res chain seq x y z
N MET A 1 5.85 -7.48 14.60
CA MET A 1 6.27 -7.67 13.20
C MET A 1 5.28 -8.67 12.62
N SER A 2 4.40 -8.23 11.74
CA SER A 2 3.35 -9.06 11.13
C SER A 2 3.21 -8.57 9.70
N LEU A 3 3.51 -9.48 8.76
CA LEU A 3 3.30 -9.27 7.34
C LEU A 3 1.80 -9.28 7.06
N LYS A 4 1.30 -8.19 6.48
CA LYS A 4 -0.10 -8.04 6.12
C LYS A 4 -0.20 -7.83 4.62
N ILE A 5 -1.20 -8.47 4.02
CA ILE A 5 -1.61 -8.18 2.65
C ILE A 5 -2.51 -6.93 2.73
N ARG A 6 -2.16 -5.88 1.98
CA ARG A 6 -2.89 -4.60 1.98
C ARG A 6 -2.91 -3.95 0.60
N LEU A 7 -3.78 -2.95 0.45
CA LEU A 7 -3.91 -2.18 -0.79
C LEU A 7 -3.14 -0.86 -0.71
N ALA A 8 -2.12 -0.72 -1.54
CA ALA A 8 -1.38 0.53 -1.73
C ALA A 8 -2.12 1.42 -2.74
N ARG A 9 -2.27 2.72 -2.43
CA ARG A 9 -2.98 3.65 -3.32
C ARG A 9 -1.99 4.27 -4.30
N ARG A 10 -2.31 4.21 -5.58
CA ARG A 10 -1.54 4.83 -6.66
C ARG A 10 -2.47 5.56 -7.63
N GLY A 11 -1.90 6.23 -8.62
CA GLY A 11 -2.64 6.99 -9.62
C GLY A 11 -2.72 8.48 -9.32
N THR A 12 -3.58 9.17 -10.06
CA THR A 12 -3.69 10.63 -10.03
C THR A 12 -4.95 11.09 -9.30
N LYS A 13 -5.03 12.39 -9.01
CA LYS A 13 -6.24 13.00 -8.44
C LYS A 13 -7.41 12.74 -9.40
N LYS A 14 -8.53 12.24 -8.87
CA LYS A 14 -9.74 11.79 -9.59
C LYS A 14 -9.60 10.49 -10.41
N ARG A 15 -8.44 9.80 -10.38
CA ARG A 15 -8.26 8.46 -10.98
C ARG A 15 -7.30 7.59 -10.13
N PRO A 16 -7.70 7.17 -8.92
CA PRO A 16 -6.88 6.26 -8.11
C PRO A 16 -6.98 4.82 -8.61
N PHE A 17 -5.90 4.06 -8.45
CA PHE A 17 -5.89 2.61 -8.54
C PHE A 17 -5.23 2.00 -7.30
N TYR A 18 -5.47 0.72 -7.06
CA TYR A 18 -4.99 0.00 -5.89
C TYR A 18 -4.17 -1.22 -6.30
N GLN A 19 -3.01 -1.40 -5.69
CA GLN A 19 -2.16 -2.56 -5.87
C GLN A 19 -2.16 -3.41 -4.60
N ILE A 20 -2.19 -4.73 -4.76
CA ILE A 20 -2.01 -5.68 -3.67
C ILE A 20 -0.53 -5.72 -3.31
N VAL A 21 -0.20 -5.39 -2.06
CA VAL A 21 1.17 -5.34 -1.54
C VAL A 21 1.24 -6.11 -0.24
N VAL A 22 2.33 -6.86 -0.05
CA VAL A 22 2.67 -7.50 1.22
C VAL A 22 3.66 -6.62 1.95
N ALA A 23 3.28 -6.08 3.11
CA ALA A 23 4.16 -5.22 3.89
C ALA A 23 3.97 -5.47 5.39
N ASP A 24 4.98 -5.15 6.20
CA ASP A 24 4.81 -5.15 7.65
C ASP A 24 3.79 -4.09 8.07
N SER A 25 3.04 -4.37 9.12
CA SER A 25 2.08 -3.45 9.73
C SER A 25 2.64 -2.06 10.06
N ARG A 26 3.95 -1.93 10.33
CA ARG A 26 4.61 -0.66 10.67
C ARG A 26 5.06 0.14 9.44
N SER A 27 4.99 -0.45 8.25
CA SER A 27 5.35 0.23 7.00
C SER A 27 4.28 1.27 6.60
N PRO A 28 4.66 2.49 6.18
CA PRO A 28 3.71 3.51 5.71
C PRO A 28 2.93 3.00 4.47
N ARG A 29 1.72 3.52 4.22
CA ARG A 29 0.79 2.98 3.19
C ARG A 29 1.20 3.24 1.74
N ASP A 30 1.91 4.33 1.48
CA ASP A 30 2.28 4.78 0.14
C ASP A 30 3.82 4.85 -0.10
N GLY A 31 4.65 4.29 0.78
CA GLY A 31 6.11 4.16 0.59
C GLY A 31 6.78 3.05 1.40
N ARG A 32 8.09 2.81 1.16
CA ARG A 32 8.94 1.73 1.73
C ARG A 32 8.17 0.43 2.06
N PHE A 33 7.66 -0.15 0.99
CA PHE A 33 7.31 -1.56 0.86
C PHE A 33 7.88 -2.04 -0.47
#